data_AF-A0ABD5WQE9-F1
#
_entry.id   AF-A0ABD5WQE9-F1
#
_cell.length_a   1.000
_cell.length_b   1.000
_cell.length_c   1.000
_cell.angle_alpha   90.00
_cell.angle_beta   90.00
_cell.angle_gamma   90.00
#
_symmetry.space_group_name_H-M   'P 1'
#
loop_
_entity.id
_entity.type
_entity.pdbx_description
1 polymer ?
#
loop_
_entity_poly.entity_id
_entity_poly.type
_entity_poly.pdbx_seq_one_letter_code
_entity_poly.pdbx_strand_id
1 'polypeptide(L)' 'MDEDQTQTVELPERIVSRVEKRLPRTEFDTASEYVAFAMEEVLYRVEDDTDGDEGAVDEAEVEDRLKSLGYLDE' A
#
# COMPACT_ATOMS: atom_id res chain seq x y z
N MET A 1 -17.56 -13.03 7.22
CA MET A 1 -17.15 -11.83 6.49
C MET A 1 -17.15 -10.77 7.56
N ASP A 2 -16.00 -10.57 8.19
CA ASP A 2 -15.81 -9.54 9.18
C ASP A 2 -16.02 -8.21 8.44
N GLU A 3 -17.08 -7.49 8.79
CA GLU A 3 -17.27 -6.12 8.34
C GLU A 3 -16.07 -5.32 8.86
N ASP A 4 -15.30 -4.69 7.96
CA ASP A 4 -14.12 -3.91 8.34
C ASP A 4 -14.49 -2.90 9.44
N GLN A 5 -13.98 -3.17 10.65
CA GLN A 5 -14.26 -2.33 11.81
C GLN A 5 -13.53 -1.00 11.62
N THR A 6 -14.30 0.09 11.54
CA THR A 6 -13.74 1.44 11.38
C THR A 6 -13.60 2.15 12.72
N GLN A 7 -12.58 3.01 12.82
CA GLN A 7 -12.36 3.89 13.96
C GLN A 7 -12.16 5.33 13.49
N THR A 8 -12.64 6.31 14.27
CA THR A 8 -12.45 7.73 13.98
C THR A 8 -11.10 8.22 14.50
N VAL A 9 -10.34 8.90 13.64
CA VAL A 9 -9.08 9.57 13.98
C VAL A 9 -9.18 11.04 13.58
N GLU A 10 -8.78 11.94 14.47
CA GLU A 10 -8.75 13.37 14.19
C GLU A 10 -7.48 13.74 13.42
N LEU A 11 -7.64 14.39 12.26
CA LEU A 11 -6.54 14.87 11.42
C LEU A 11 -6.56 16.41 11.34
N PRO A 12 -5.39 17.07 11.26
CA PRO A 12 -5.34 18.50 11.04
C PRO A 12 -6.07 18.91 9.74
N GLU A 13 -6.87 19.98 9.78
CA GLU A 13 -7.65 20.45 8.63
C GLU A 13 -6.81 20.67 7.36
N ARG A 14 -5.55 21.10 7.54
CA ARG A 14 -4.58 21.26 6.44
C ARG A 14 -4.34 19.96 5.65
N ILE A 15 -4.39 18.82 6.32
CA ILE A 15 -4.19 17.50 5.72
C ILE A 15 -5.47 17.10 4.99
N VAL A 16 -6.62 17.20 5.66
CA VAL A 16 -7.93 16.89 5.08
C VAL A 16 -8.17 17.70 3.80
N SER A 17 -7.91 19.01 3.83
CA SER A 17 -8.05 19.86 2.64
C SER A 17 -7.14 19.44 1.48
N ARG A 18 -5.94 18.90 1.77
CA ARG A 18 -5.03 18.43 0.74
C ARG A 18 -5.49 17.10 0.14
N VAL A 19 -6.06 16.21 0.98
CA VAL A 19 -6.68 14.95 0.55
C VAL A 19 -7.86 15.24 -0.37
N GLU A 20 -8.79 16.08 0.05
CA GLU A 20 -9.98 16.45 -0.74
C GLU A 20 -9.62 17.10 -2.08
N LYS A 21 -8.60 17.96 -2.12
CA LYS A 21 -8.12 18.56 -3.38
C LYS A 21 -7.53 17.54 -4.36
N ARG A 22 -6.98 16.44 -3.85
CA ARG A 22 -6.40 15.37 -4.67
C ARG A 22 -7.43 14.31 -5.05
N LEU A 23 -8.46 14.08 -4.23
CA LEU A 23 -9.47 13.04 -4.40
C LEU A 23 -10.04 12.95 -5.83
N PRO A 24 -10.40 14.05 -6.53
CA PRO A 24 -10.93 13.96 -7.90
C PRO A 24 -9.93 13.44 -8.96
N ARG A 25 -8.66 13.26 -8.58
CA ARG A 25 -7.59 12.76 -9.44
C ARG A 25 -7.15 11.34 -9.05
N THR A 26 -7.94 10.69 -8.20
CA THR A 26 -7.70 9.32 -7.72
C THR A 26 -8.89 8.43 -8.08
N GLU A 27 -8.73 7.14 -7.87
CA GLU A 27 -9.79 6.13 -8.07
C GLU A 27 -10.76 6.00 -6.90
N PHE A 28 -10.51 6.70 -5.78
CA PHE A 28 -11.32 6.61 -4.57
C PHE A 28 -12.55 7.51 -4.63
N ASP A 29 -13.67 7.02 -4.10
CA ASP A 29 -14.94 7.75 -4.03
C ASP A 29 -15.00 8.67 -2.80
N THR A 30 -14.30 8.30 -1.72
CA THR A 30 -14.31 9.04 -0.46
C THR A 30 -12.92 9.43 0.04
N ALA A 31 -12.85 10.52 0.82
CA ALA A 31 -11.62 10.92 1.50
C ALA A 31 -11.13 9.84 2.49
N SER A 32 -12.05 9.12 3.14
CA SER A 32 -11.72 8.06 4.10
C SER A 32 -11.00 6.90 3.43
N GLU A 33 -11.50 6.41 2.29
CA GLU A 33 -10.84 5.35 1.50
C GLU A 33 -9.46 5.80 1.04
N TYR A 34 -9.35 7.04 0.54
CA TYR A 34 -8.07 7.54 0.07
C TYR A 34 -7.05 7.69 1.22
N VAL A 35 -7.49 8.14 2.40
CA VAL A 35 -6.62 8.22 3.57
C VAL A 35 -6.21 6.83 4.05
N ALA A 36 -7.14 5.87 4.09
CA ALA A 36 -6.83 4.50 4.47
C ALA A 36 -5.72 3.92 3.59
N PHE A 37 -5.90 3.95 2.27
CA PHE A 37 -4.89 3.49 1.31
C PHE A 37 -3.55 4.20 1.48
N ALA A 38 -3.55 5.53 1.64
CA ALA A 38 -2.32 6.28 1.80
C ALA A 38 -1.58 5.94 3.11
N MET A 39 -2.32 5.61 4.17
CA MET A 39 -1.75 5.17 5.44
C MET A 39 -1.23 3.74 5.35
N GLU A 40 -1.95 2.84 4.69
CA GLU A 40 -1.50 1.46 4.43
C GLU A 40 -0.18 1.44 3.66
N GLU A 41 -0.05 2.24 2.60
CA GLU A 41 1.19 2.38 1.84
C GLU A 41 2.37 2.89 2.68
N VAL A 42 2.10 3.78 3.64
CA VAL A 42 3.12 4.30 4.54
C VAL A 42 3.50 3.25 5.58
N LEU A 43 2.53 2.55 6.15
CA LEU A 43 2.76 1.48 7.13
C LEU A 43 3.54 0.34 6.49
N TYR A 44 3.14 -0.11 5.31
CA TYR A 44 3.83 -1.15 4.56
C TYR A 44 5.32 -0.83 4.39
N ARG A 45 5.68 0.40 4.00
CA ARG A 45 7.08 0.81 3.85
C ARG A 45 7.83 0.88 5.18
N VAL A 46 7.16 1.34 6.22
CA VAL A 46 7.77 1.43 7.56
C VAL A 46 8.01 0.04 8.15
N GLU A 47 7.05 -0.87 7.96
CA GLU A 47 7.12 -2.26 8.38
C GLU A 47 8.17 -3.00 7.55
N ASP A 48 8.18 -2.87 6.22
CA ASP A 48 9.22 -3.46 5.35
C ASP A 48 10.64 -2.98 5.69
N ASP A 49 10.83 -1.68 5.95
CA ASP A 49 12.13 -1.12 6.38
C ASP A 49 12.53 -1.58 7.80
N THR A 50 11.58 -1.99 8.64
CA THR A 50 11.83 -2.39 10.05
C THR A 50 11.95 -3.90 10.21
N ASP A 51 11.19 -4.67 9.44
CA ASP A 51 11.18 -6.13 9.31
C ASP A 51 12.13 -6.57 8.19
N GLY A 52 13.33 -6.00 8.15
CA GLY A 52 14.40 -6.29 7.18
C GLY A 52 14.95 -7.73 7.20
N ASP A 53 14.14 -8.74 7.54
CA ASP A 53 14.48 -10.16 7.52
C ASP A 53 13.34 -11.10 7.03
N GLU A 54 12.09 -10.64 6.80
CA GLU A 54 10.99 -11.55 6.41
C GLU A 54 10.39 -11.32 5.01
N GLY A 55 10.80 -10.26 4.28
CA GLY A 55 10.18 -9.86 3.01
C GLY A 55 11.10 -9.77 1.79
N ALA A 56 12.41 -10.02 1.93
CA ALA A 56 13.28 -10.11 0.77
C ALA A 56 12.96 -11.41 0.03
N VAL A 57 12.00 -11.36 -0.89
CA VAL A 57 11.82 -12.44 -1.87
C VAL A 57 13.16 -12.56 -2.57
N ASP A 58 13.89 -13.62 -2.27
CA ASP A 58 15.24 -13.85 -2.76
C ASP A 58 15.17 -13.71 -4.29
N GLU A 59 15.91 -12.77 -4.86
CA GLU A 59 15.82 -12.43 -6.28
C GLU A 59 16.01 -13.69 -7.16
N ALA A 60 16.74 -14.68 -6.63
CA ALA A 60 16.88 -16.02 -7.18
C ALA A 60 15.57 -16.82 -7.27
N GLU A 61 14.69 -16.78 -6.26
CA GLU A 61 13.40 -17.47 -6.27
C GLU A 61 12.44 -16.83 -7.30
N VAL A 62 12.48 -15.50 -7.42
CA VAL A 62 11.72 -14.77 -8.43
C VAL A 62 12.22 -15.12 -9.83
N GLU A 63 13.54 -15.16 -10.03
CA GLU A 63 14.17 -15.52 -11.29
C GLU A 63 13.81 -16.96 -11.73
N ASP A 64 13.88 -17.93 -10.82
CA ASP A 64 13.52 -19.32 -11.11
C ASP A 64 12.03 -19.46 -11.50
N ARG A 65 11.15 -18.72 -10.81
CA ARG A 65 9.72 -18.71 -11.14
C ARG A 65 9.46 -18.07 -12.51
N LEU A 66 10.17 -17.00 -12.85
CA LEU A 66 10.04 -16.33 -14.16
C LEU A 66 10.57 -17.20 -15.31
N LYS A 67 11.69 -17.91 -15.10
CA LYS A 67 12.22 -18.90 -16.05
C LYS A 67 11.24 -20.05 -16.27
N SER A 68 10.66 -20.61 -15.20
CA SER A 68 9.67 -21.69 -15.31
C SER A 68 8.41 -21.29 -16.07
N LEU A 69 8.06 -20.00 -16.08
CA LEU A 69 6.92 -19.45 -16.80
C LEU A 69 7.26 -19.00 -18.24
N GLY A 70 8.54 -19.11 -18.64
CA GLY A 70 9.01 -18.77 -19.98
C GLY A 70 9.15 -17.28 -20.25
N TYR A 71 9.29 -16.46 -19.21
CA TYR A 71 9.49 -15.01 -19.35
C TYR A 71 10.96 -14.60 -19.45
N LEU A 72 11.89 -15.53 -19.18
CA LEU A 72 13.33 -15.34 -19.34
C LEU A 72 13.86 -16.51 -20.19
N ASP A 73 14.38 -16.20 -21.37
CA ASP A 73 15.25 -17.08 -22.15
C ASP A 73 16.71 -16.76 -21.78
N GLU A 74 17.53 -17.80 -21.62
CA GLU A 74 18.91 -17.81 -21.09
C GLU A 74 19.88 -16.79 -21.74
#